data_AF-A0A9Q3GWF3-F1
#
_entry.id   AF-A0A9Q3GWF3-F1
#
_cell.length_a   1.000
_cell.length_b   1.000
_cell.length_c   1.000
_cell.angle_alpha   90.00
_cell.angle_beta   90.00
_cell.angle_gamma   90.00
#
_symmetry.space_group_name_H-M   'P 1'
#
loop_
_entity.id
_entity.type
_entity.pdbx_description
1 polymer ?
#
loop_
_entity_poly.entity_id
_entity_poly.type
_entity_poly.pdbx_seq_one_letter_code
_entity_poly.pdbx_strand_id
1 'polypeptide(L)'
;MESIHPVFHISLLEPVKKSTIPNRNQEPPPPIIIEEEEEWEVSQILGLQLKRRKLWYLVEWKGFSQDPERSTWEPAQNLKNFPELVKDFHSFIS
;
A
#
# COMPACT_ATOMS: atom_id res chain seq x y z
N MET A 1 7.44 17.56 16.94
CA MET A 1 6.17 17.37 16.21
C MET A 1 5.54 16.10 16.74
N GLU A 2 4.62 16.24 17.69
CA GLU A 2 3.86 15.14 18.25
C GLU A 2 2.85 14.67 17.20
N SER A 3 2.99 13.41 16.76
CA SER A 3 1.99 12.82 15.88
C SER A 3 0.79 12.48 16.77
N ILE A 4 -0.28 13.28 16.68
CA ILE A 4 -1.57 12.92 17.27
C ILE A 4 -2.07 11.71 16.47
N HIS A 5 -1.92 10.53 17.05
CA HIS A 5 -2.65 9.36 16.57
C HIS A 5 -4.11 9.55 17.02
N PRO A 6 -5.10 9.54 16.11
CA PRO A 6 -6.49 9.58 16.51
C PRO A 6 -6.85 8.28 17.23
N VAL A 7 -6.57 8.23 18.54
CA VAL A 7 -6.95 7.12 19.42
C VAL A 7 -8.39 7.38 19.83
N PHE A 8 -9.32 6.64 19.23
CA PHE A 8 -10.71 6.64 19.61
C PHE A 8 -11.09 5.25 20.14
N HIS A 9 -12.08 5.19 21.02
CA HIS A 9 -12.56 3.92 21.58
C HIS A 9 -13.14 3.04 20.46
N ILE A 10 -12.86 1.74 20.47
CA ILE A 10 -13.33 0.77 19.45
C ILE A 10 -14.85 0.85 19.19
N SER A 11 -15.63 1.30 20.18
CA SER A 11 -17.08 1.53 20.06
C SER A 11 -17.49 2.61 19.05
N LEU A 12 -16.56 3.47 18.61
CA LEU A 12 -16.81 4.49 17.60
C LEU A 12 -16.58 3.98 16.17
N LEU A 13 -16.05 2.75 16.00
CA LEU A 13 -16.00 2.11 14.70
C LEU A 13 -17.41 1.66 14.30
N GLU A 14 -17.89 2.14 13.16
CA GLU A 14 -19.03 1.51 12.49
C GLU A 14 -18.55 0.28 11.71
N PRO A 15 -19.29 -0.85 11.75
CA PRO A 15 -19.03 -1.97 10.87
C PRO A 15 -19.03 -1.52 9.40
N VAL A 16 -18.06 -2.02 8.62
CA VAL A 16 -17.96 -1.70 7.20
C VAL A 16 -19.27 -2.05 6.50
N LYS A 17 -19.97 -1.03 6.00
CA LYS A 17 -21.20 -1.20 5.21
C LYS A 17 -20.78 -1.67 3.82
N LYS A 18 -21.06 -2.94 3.51
CA LYS A 18 -20.88 -3.47 2.16
C LYS A 18 -21.72 -2.62 1.21
N SER A 19 -21.07 -1.97 0.24
CA SER A 19 -21.79 -1.22 -0.79
C SER A 19 -22.77 -2.14 -1.54
N THR A 20 -24.00 -1.69 -1.74
CA THR A 20 -25.03 -2.37 -2.54
C THR A 20 -24.88 -2.14 -4.04
N ILE A 21 -23.94 -1.27 -4.45
CA ILE A 21 -23.65 -1.03 -5.86
C ILE A 21 -22.78 -2.17 -6.37
N PRO A 22 -23.21 -2.91 -7.42
CA PRO A 22 -22.42 -4.00 -7.97
C PRO A 22 -21.06 -3.48 -8.46
N ASN A 23 -20.00 -4.26 -8.21
CA ASN A 23 -18.62 -3.94 -8.57
C ASN A 23 -17.99 -2.71 -7.87
N ARG A 24 -18.65 -2.15 -6.83
CA ARG A 24 -18.08 -1.04 -6.04
C ARG A 24 -17.08 -1.50 -4.99
N ASN A 25 -17.23 -2.72 -4.46
CA ASN A 25 -16.24 -3.32 -3.58
C ASN A 25 -15.39 -4.27 -4.43
N GLN A 26 -14.18 -3.86 -4.78
CA GLN A 26 -13.16 -4.78 -5.23
C GLN A 26 -12.58 -5.48 -3.99
N GLU A 27 -12.74 -6.80 -3.94
CA GLU A 27 -12.05 -7.61 -2.95
C GLU A 27 -10.53 -7.50 -3.20
N PRO A 28 -9.72 -7.48 -2.14
CA PRO A 28 -8.27 -7.58 -2.31
C PRO A 28 -7.91 -8.82 -3.12
N PRO A 29 -6.98 -8.69 -4.08
CA PRO A 29 -6.46 -9.86 -4.75
C PRO A 29 -5.87 -10.79 -3.70
N PRO A 30 -6.04 -12.11 -3.87
CA PRO A 30 -5.42 -13.06 -2.97
C PRO A 30 -3.90 -12.86 -2.97
N PRO A 31 -3.23 -13.06 -1.82
CA PRO A 31 -1.77 -13.02 -1.77
C PRO A 31 -1.17 -14.16 -2.62
N ILE A 32 0.00 -13.90 -3.16
CA ILE A 32 0.89 -14.89 -3.76
C ILE A 32 1.85 -15.34 -2.66
N ILE A 33 2.02 -16.64 -2.48
CA ILE A 33 2.98 -17.17 -1.49
C ILE A 33 4.33 -17.35 -2.18
N ILE A 34 5.35 -16.63 -1.73
CA ILE A 34 6.73 -16.72 -2.20
C ILE A 34 7.62 -16.90 -0.97
N GLU A 35 8.46 -17.93 -0.94
CA GLU A 35 9.34 -18.20 0.22
C GLU A 35 8.60 -18.26 1.57
N GLU A 36 7.36 -18.80 1.58
CA GLU A 36 6.47 -18.85 2.76
C GLU A 36 5.95 -17.48 3.25
N GLU A 37 6.25 -16.40 2.53
CA GLU A 37 5.74 -15.05 2.78
C GLU A 37 4.57 -14.73 1.83
N GLU A 38 3.59 -13.97 2.34
CA GLU A 38 2.50 -13.44 1.52
C GLU A 38 2.97 -12.18 0.79
N GLU A 39 2.83 -12.17 -0.53
CA GLU A 39 3.21 -11.08 -1.41
C GLU A 39 2.05 -10.66 -2.32
N TRP A 40 2.06 -9.40 -2.75
CA TRP A 40 1.07 -8.84 -3.65
C TRP A 40 1.73 -8.19 -4.85
N GLU A 41 1.06 -8.26 -5.99
CA GLU A 41 1.54 -7.62 -7.21
C GLU A 41 1.47 -6.09 -7.08
N VAL A 42 2.61 -5.45 -7.36
CA VAL A 42 2.72 -4.00 -7.43
C VAL A 42 2.37 -3.52 -8.83
N SER A 43 1.56 -2.46 -8.92
CA SER A 43 1.30 -1.73 -10.17
C SER A 43 2.43 -0.73 -10.44
N GLN A 44 2.66 0.20 -9.51
CA GLN A 44 3.69 1.24 -9.62
C GLN A 44 4.07 1.81 -8.24
N ILE A 45 5.22 2.47 -8.16
CA ILE A 45 5.61 3.30 -7.01
C ILE A 45 5.18 4.74 -7.30
N LEU A 46 4.40 5.31 -6.38
CA LEU A 46 3.85 6.66 -6.49
C LEU A 46 4.69 7.71 -5.76
N GLY A 47 5.53 7.30 -4.81
CA GLY A 47 6.23 8.25 -3.96
C GLY A 47 7.29 7.64 -3.04
N LEU A 48 8.08 8.52 -2.45
CA LEU A 48 9.20 8.22 -1.57
C LEU A 48 9.14 9.09 -0.32
N GLN A 49 9.35 8.51 0.85
CA GLN A 49 9.55 9.27 2.07
C GLN A 49 10.62 8.66 2.97
N LEU A 50 11.28 9.51 3.77
CA LEU A 50 12.19 9.10 4.81
C LEU A 50 11.51 9.25 6.19
N LYS A 51 11.21 8.13 6.86
CA LYS A 51 10.59 8.12 8.18
C LYS A 51 11.50 7.42 9.18
N ARG A 52 11.90 8.14 10.25
CA ARG A 52 12.83 7.64 11.29
C ARG A 52 14.12 7.05 10.68
N ARG A 53 14.71 7.75 9.71
CA ARG A 53 15.91 7.33 8.96
C ARG A 53 15.75 6.02 8.15
N LYS A 54 14.53 5.54 7.95
CA LYS A 54 14.22 4.41 7.07
C LYS A 54 13.48 4.90 5.83
N LEU A 55 13.75 4.27 4.69
CA LEU A 55 13.13 4.59 3.41
C LEU A 55 11.81 3.85 3.27
N TRP A 56 10.79 4.56 2.80
CA TRP A 56 9.45 4.04 2.56
C TRP A 56 8.98 4.47 1.17
N TYR A 57 8.27 3.58 0.49
CA TYR A 57 7.70 3.80 -0.83
C TYR A 57 6.17 3.76 -0.75
N LEU A 58 5.51 4.67 -1.47
CA LEU A 58 4.06 4.62 -1.62
C LEU A 58 3.76 3.69 -2.79
N VAL A 59 3.15 2.56 -2.49
CA VAL A 59 2.91 1.47 -3.45
C VAL A 59 1.46 1.53 -3.93
N GLU A 60 1.28 1.61 -5.25
CA GLU A 60 0.00 1.31 -5.88
C GLU A 60 -0.10 -0.19 -6.14
N TRP A 61 -1.14 -0.82 -5.61
CA TRP A 61 -1.36 -2.26 -5.75
C TRP A 61 -2.09 -2.60 -7.05
N LYS A 62 -1.66 -3.67 -7.73
CA LYS A 62 -2.35 -4.13 -8.93
C LYS A 62 -3.76 -4.59 -8.59
N GLY A 63 -4.72 -4.23 -9.45
CA GLY A 63 -6.14 -4.44 -9.19
C GLY A 63 -6.80 -3.33 -8.38
N PHE A 64 -6.05 -2.33 -7.89
CA PHE A 64 -6.57 -1.21 -7.10
C PHE A 64 -6.21 0.18 -7.63
N SER A 65 -5.71 0.30 -8.86
CA SER A 65 -5.32 1.60 -9.44
C SER A 65 -6.47 2.63 -9.56
N GLN A 66 -7.74 2.20 -9.46
CA GLN A 66 -8.90 3.10 -9.45
C GLN A 66 -9.26 3.62 -8.04
N ASP A 67 -8.58 3.13 -7.00
CA ASP A 67 -8.84 3.46 -5.60
C ASP A 67 -7.53 3.89 -4.91
N PRO A 68 -7.10 5.15 -5.08
CA PRO A 68 -5.82 5.63 -4.53
C PRO A 68 -5.73 5.52 -3.01
N GLU A 69 -6.86 5.49 -2.29
CA GLU A 69 -6.91 5.33 -0.83
C GLU A 69 -6.39 3.96 -0.38
N ARG A 70 -6.33 2.99 -1.28
CA ARG A 70 -5.75 1.66 -1.01
C ARG A 70 -4.23 1.60 -1.17
N SER A 71 -3.59 2.66 -1.65
CA SER A 71 -2.13 2.72 -1.72
C SER A 71 -1.54 2.79 -0.31
N THR A 72 -0.50 2.02 -0.05
CA THR A 72 0.12 1.95 1.29
C THR A 72 1.58 2.34 1.25
N TRP A 73 2.07 2.86 2.38
CA TRP A 73 3.49 3.12 2.58
C TRP A 73 4.18 1.84 3.04
N GLU A 74 5.00 1.27 2.18
CA GLU A 74 5.76 0.06 2.45
C GLU A 74 7.23 0.38 2.73
N PRO A 75 7.88 -0.28 3.70
CA PRO A 75 9.31 -0.12 3.91
C PRO A 75 10.08 -0.66 2.70
N ALA A 76 11.25 -0.10 2.42
CA ALA A 76 12.07 -0.54 1.28
C ALA A 76 12.39 -2.05 1.28
N GLN A 77 12.41 -2.70 2.45
CA GLN A 77 12.59 -4.15 2.55
C GLN A 77 11.47 -4.97 1.87
N ASN A 78 10.24 -4.46 1.86
CA ASN A 78 9.10 -5.14 1.24
C ASN A 78 9.16 -5.13 -0.29
N LEU A 79 10.03 -4.30 -0.89
CA LEU A 79 10.23 -4.23 -2.34
C LEU A 79 11.46 -4.99 -2.82
N LYS A 80 12.02 -5.90 -1.98
CA LYS A 80 13.19 -6.74 -2.34
C LYS A 80 13.02 -7.49 -3.67
N ASN A 81 11.78 -7.89 -3.98
CA ASN A 81 11.45 -8.66 -5.19
C ASN A 81 11.12 -7.78 -6.42
N PHE A 82 11.16 -6.45 -6.29
CA PHE A 82 10.83 -5.50 -7.34
C PHE A 82 11.98 -4.50 -7.63
N PRO A 83 13.23 -4.95 -7.86
CA PRO A 83 14.37 -4.06 -8.01
C PRO A 83 14.29 -3.16 -9.26
N GLU A 84 13.76 -3.68 -10.38
CA GLU A 84 13.57 -2.88 -11.59
C GLU A 84 12.51 -1.80 -11.39
N LEU A 85 11.41 -2.09 -10.68
CA LEU A 85 10.36 -1.13 -10.42
C LEU A 85 10.85 0.04 -9.55
N VAL A 86 11.68 -0.26 -8.54
CA VAL A 86 12.36 0.75 -7.73
C VAL A 86 13.31 1.60 -8.60
N LYS A 87 14.12 0.96 -9.44
CA LYS A 87 15.06 1.63 -10.33
C LYS A 87 14.36 2.54 -11.35
N ASP A 88 13.28 2.08 -11.96
CA ASP A 88 12.47 2.86 -12.91
C ASP A 88 11.88 4.10 -12.24
N PHE A 89 11.35 3.93 -11.03
CA PHE A 89 10.87 5.05 -10.23
C PHE A 89 11.99 6.08 -9.98
N HIS A 90 13.19 5.64 -9.58
CA HIS A 90 14.34 6.53 -9.36
C HIS A 90 14.81 7.21 -10.65
N SER A 91 14.73 6.53 -11.80
CA SER A 91 15.06 7.13 -13.09
C SER A 91 14.11 8.25 -13.50
N PHE A 92 12.87 8.24 -13.00
CA PHE A 92 11.88 9.28 -13.31
C PHE A 92 12.04 10.53 -12.42
N ILE A 93 12.59 10.39 -11.21
CA ILE A 93 12.72 11.48 -10.24
C ILE A 93 14.13 12.06 -10.13
N SER A 94 15.13 11.46 -10.80
CA SER A 94 16.50 11.96 -10.91
C SER A 94 16.67 12.94 -12.07
#